data_AF-A0A658P009-F1
#
_entry.id   AF-A0A658P009-F1
#
_cell.length_a   1.000
_cell.length_b   1.000
_cell.length_c   1.000
_cell.angle_alpha   90.00
_cell.angle_beta   90.00
_cell.angle_gamma   90.00
#
_symmetry.space_group_name_H-M   'P 1'
#
loop_
_entity.id
_entity.type
_entity.pdbx_description
1 polymer ?
#
loop_
_entity_poly.entity_id
_entity_poly.type
_entity_poly.pdbx_seq_one_letter_code
_entity_poly.pdbx_strand_id
1 'polypeptide(L)'
;MTALREIGEIGISDSREGGKDYLLRPSFEAMTRIGEPHEIVEIYADIHGRDAETLIAACADAFGGLPEWMGNAMRRVSDRLLIKSMDVLQACSDEDLTPIVGQWDEVEGKLSYSPGIMPQSDIVIFAQHLLQHGVIGKAKTRKLQRHESSVGTTEFNAIEYINAARIHFSISLDEARCLTMTEFQALLSEKYPDQKGLTKEEYSAVADDFLAKQAARRAAAKK
;
A
#
# COMPACT_ATOMS: atom_id res chain seq x y z
N MET A 1 18.61 -9.59 11.78
CA MET A 1 17.38 -8.78 11.94
C MET A 1 16.18 -9.66 11.59
N THR A 2 15.00 -9.52 12.22
CA THR A 2 13.83 -10.39 11.94
C THR A 2 12.66 -9.57 11.44
N ALA A 3 12.29 -9.75 10.17
CA ALA A 3 11.15 -9.06 9.56
C ALA A 3 9.81 -9.71 9.96
N LEU A 4 8.84 -8.88 10.32
CA LEU A 4 7.47 -9.27 10.62
C LEU A 4 6.66 -9.43 9.32
N ARG A 5 6.83 -10.58 8.67
CA ARG A 5 6.22 -10.87 7.36
C ARG A 5 4.70 -10.78 7.35
N GLU A 6 4.04 -11.08 8.46
CA GLU A 6 2.57 -11.07 8.57
C GLU A 6 1.97 -9.67 8.38
N ILE A 7 2.70 -8.62 8.77
CA ILE A 7 2.31 -7.23 8.59
C ILE A 7 2.94 -6.60 7.33
N GLY A 8 3.65 -7.38 6.53
CA GLY A 8 4.20 -6.94 5.25
C GLY A 8 5.64 -6.43 5.29
N GLU A 9 6.35 -6.58 6.40
CA GLU A 9 7.79 -6.27 6.43
C GLU A 9 8.59 -7.25 5.57
N ILE A 10 9.62 -6.72 4.90
CA ILE A 10 10.53 -7.51 4.06
C ILE A 10 11.95 -7.32 4.59
N GLY A 11 12.63 -8.44 4.88
CA GLY A 11 14.06 -8.46 5.16
C GLY A 11 14.82 -8.89 3.92
N ILE A 12 15.83 -8.12 3.52
CA ILE A 12 16.75 -8.43 2.42
C ILE A 12 18.15 -8.59 3.01
N SER A 13 18.83 -9.69 2.71
CA SER A 13 20.19 -9.95 3.17
C SER A 13 21.13 -10.10 1.99
N ASP A 14 22.18 -9.29 1.94
CA ASP A 14 23.30 -9.52 1.02
C ASP A 14 24.22 -10.60 1.62
N SER A 15 24.21 -11.80 1.02
CA SER A 15 24.95 -12.96 1.52
C SER A 15 26.44 -12.96 1.18
N ARG A 16 26.96 -11.90 0.53
CA ARG A 16 28.39 -11.77 0.21
C ARG A 16 29.19 -11.40 1.46
N GLU A 17 30.51 -11.60 1.40
CA GLU A 17 31.39 -11.23 2.50
C GLU A 17 31.34 -9.70 2.74
N GLY A 18 31.00 -9.29 3.97
CA GLY A 18 30.76 -7.88 4.30
C GLY A 18 29.40 -7.34 3.85
N GLY A 19 28.49 -8.21 3.40
CA GLY A 19 27.12 -7.84 3.02
C GLY A 19 26.29 -7.31 4.18
N LYS A 20 25.28 -6.52 3.84
CA LYS A 20 24.40 -5.83 4.78
C LYS A 20 22.98 -6.41 4.75
N ASP A 21 22.32 -6.39 5.90
CA ASP A 21 20.89 -6.67 6.03
C ASP A 21 20.08 -5.37 5.97
N TYR A 22 18.99 -5.39 5.21
CA TYR A 22 18.06 -4.28 5.04
C TYR A 22 16.66 -4.72 5.50
N LEU A 23 15.93 -3.80 6.14
CA LEU A 23 14.53 -4.00 6.51
C LEU A 23 13.67 -2.93 5.87
N LEU A 24 12.68 -3.40 5.11
CA LEU A 24 11.70 -2.55 4.46
C LEU A 24 10.37 -2.70 5.20
N ARG A 25 9.84 -1.58 5.68
CA ARG A 25 8.56 -1.50 6.39
C ARG A 25 7.58 -0.63 5.61
N PRO A 26 6.45 -1.18 5.12
CA PRO A 26 5.43 -0.42 4.41
C PRO A 26 4.50 0.31 5.39
N SER A 27 5.09 1.14 6.27
CA SER A 27 4.35 1.89 7.27
C SER A 27 3.57 3.05 6.66
N PHE A 28 2.61 3.61 7.39
CA PHE A 28 1.92 4.83 6.96
C PHE A 28 2.91 5.98 6.74
N GLU A 29 3.95 6.09 7.57
CA GLU A 29 5.03 7.05 7.33
C GLU A 29 5.77 6.77 6.02
N ALA A 30 6.12 5.52 5.71
CA ALA A 30 6.75 5.20 4.43
C ALA A 30 5.84 5.59 3.25
N MET A 31 4.53 5.35 3.35
CA MET A 31 3.59 5.74 2.30
C MET A 31 3.56 7.25 2.07
N THR A 32 3.70 8.08 3.12
CA THR A 32 3.79 9.54 2.97
C THR A 32 5.07 10.00 2.24
N ARG A 33 6.12 9.18 2.20
CA ARG A 33 7.36 9.51 1.45
C ARG A 33 7.24 9.21 -0.05
N ILE A 34 6.28 8.37 -0.45
CA ILE A 34 6.09 7.96 -1.84
C ILE A 34 5.54 9.11 -2.68
N GLY A 35 4.58 9.87 -2.15
CA GLY A 35 3.96 10.99 -2.84
C GLY A 35 2.66 11.45 -2.19
N GLU A 36 1.92 12.29 -2.92
CA GLU A 36 0.60 12.77 -2.53
C GLU A 36 -0.46 11.65 -2.58
N PRO A 37 -1.61 11.79 -1.89
CA PRO A 37 -2.61 10.73 -1.77
C PRO A 37 -3.10 10.11 -3.09
N HIS A 38 -3.23 10.90 -4.16
CA HIS A 38 -3.62 10.39 -5.48
C HIS A 38 -2.45 9.68 -6.18
N GLU A 39 -1.23 10.20 -6.04
CA GLU A 39 -0.02 9.61 -6.63
C GLU A 39 0.26 8.22 -6.05
N ILE A 40 -0.01 8.00 -4.76
CA ILE A 40 0.12 6.68 -4.13
C ILE A 40 -0.80 5.65 -4.80
N VAL A 41 -2.04 6.04 -5.12
CA VAL A 41 -3.02 5.16 -5.79
C VAL A 41 -2.63 4.92 -7.25
N GLU A 42 -2.11 5.94 -7.94
CA GLU A 42 -1.58 5.80 -9.30
C GLU A 42 -0.36 4.86 -9.35
N ILE A 43 0.61 5.04 -8.44
CA ILE A 43 1.78 4.18 -8.32
C ILE A 43 1.35 2.74 -8.02
N TYR A 44 0.36 2.54 -7.14
CA TYR A 44 -0.23 1.23 -6.88
C TYR A 44 -0.80 0.61 -8.16
N ALA A 45 -1.61 1.35 -8.91
CA ALA A 45 -2.26 0.86 -10.13
C ALA A 45 -1.24 0.49 -11.23
N ASP A 46 -0.22 1.34 -11.41
CA ASP A 46 0.85 1.15 -12.38
C ASP A 46 1.69 -0.08 -12.04
N ILE A 47 2.10 -0.22 -10.78
CA ILE A 47 2.96 -1.33 -10.33
C ILE A 47 2.22 -2.68 -10.40
N HIS A 48 0.91 -2.69 -10.21
CA HIS A 48 0.08 -3.88 -10.38
C HIS A 48 -0.35 -4.12 -11.84
N GLY A 49 0.12 -3.30 -12.79
CA GLY A 49 0.04 -3.59 -14.22
C GLY A 49 -1.34 -3.45 -14.83
N ARG A 50 -2.28 -2.72 -14.21
CA ARG A 50 -3.66 -2.59 -14.70
C ARG A 50 -3.75 -2.12 -16.15
N ASP A 51 -2.92 -1.15 -16.51
CA ASP A 51 -2.89 -0.59 -17.86
C ASP A 51 -2.10 -1.48 -18.84
N ALA A 52 -1.05 -2.16 -18.35
CA ALA A 52 -0.25 -3.09 -19.14
C ALA A 52 -1.06 -4.33 -19.55
N GLU A 53 -1.86 -4.91 -18.64
CA GLU A 53 -2.76 -6.03 -18.93
C GLU A 53 -3.77 -5.66 -20.02
N THR A 54 -4.38 -4.47 -19.89
CA THR A 54 -5.35 -3.96 -20.86
C THR A 54 -4.73 -3.80 -22.25
N LEU A 55 -3.51 -3.26 -22.32
CA LEU A 55 -2.79 -3.05 -23.57
C LEU A 55 -2.35 -4.37 -24.22
N ILE A 56 -1.86 -5.33 -23.44
CA ILE A 56 -1.49 -6.66 -23.93
C ILE A 56 -2.71 -7.38 -24.49
N ALA A 57 -3.85 -7.34 -23.79
CA ALA A 57 -5.10 -7.92 -24.27
C ALA A 57 -5.54 -7.30 -25.59
N ALA A 58 -5.55 -5.96 -25.69
CA ALA A 58 -5.90 -5.26 -26.92
C ALA A 58 -4.95 -5.61 -28.09
N CYS A 59 -3.66 -5.81 -27.83
CA CYS A 59 -2.70 -6.21 -28.85
C CYS A 59 -2.89 -7.67 -29.29
N ALA A 60 -3.17 -8.57 -28.35
CA ALA A 60 -3.48 -9.96 -28.66
C ALA A 60 -4.73 -10.04 -29.57
N ASP A 61 -5.77 -9.26 -29.25
CA ASP A 61 -7.01 -9.21 -30.04
C ASP A 61 -6.82 -8.59 -31.43
N ALA A 62 -6.05 -7.50 -31.54
CA ALA A 62 -5.89 -6.76 -32.79
C ALA A 62 -4.79 -7.33 -33.71
N PHE A 63 -3.72 -7.90 -33.15
CA PHE A 63 -2.51 -8.26 -33.88
C PHE A 63 -2.07 -9.72 -33.70
N GLY A 64 -2.77 -10.52 -32.88
CA GLY A 64 -2.40 -11.91 -32.60
C GLY A 64 -1.14 -12.06 -31.73
N GLY A 65 -0.70 -10.98 -31.09
CA GLY A 65 0.51 -10.93 -30.26
C GLY A 65 1.06 -9.52 -30.13
N LEU A 66 2.17 -9.37 -29.40
CA LEU A 66 2.89 -8.09 -29.29
C LEU A 66 3.70 -7.81 -30.57
N PRO A 67 3.41 -6.73 -31.32
CA PRO A 67 4.18 -6.37 -32.50
C PRO A 67 5.63 -5.99 -32.18
N GLU A 68 6.57 -6.34 -33.05
CA GLU A 68 8.01 -6.12 -32.85
C GLU A 68 8.40 -4.63 -32.76
N TRP A 69 7.72 -3.76 -33.52
CA TRP A 69 7.92 -2.31 -33.47
C TRP A 69 7.57 -1.69 -32.11
N MET A 70 6.79 -2.39 -31.28
CA MET A 70 6.41 -1.94 -29.95
C MET A 70 7.54 -2.11 -28.91
N GLY A 71 8.61 -2.85 -29.22
CA GLY A 71 9.67 -3.17 -28.27
C GLY A 71 10.28 -1.95 -27.58
N ASN A 72 10.48 -0.85 -28.32
CA ASN A 72 11.01 0.41 -27.76
C ASN A 72 10.00 1.14 -26.86
N ALA A 73 8.70 1.03 -27.14
CA ALA A 73 7.67 1.60 -26.28
C ALA A 73 7.55 0.78 -24.99
N MET A 74 7.55 -0.55 -25.11
CA MET A 74 7.53 -1.48 -23.97
C MET A 74 8.74 -1.28 -23.05
N ARG A 75 9.94 -1.11 -23.60
CA ARG A 75 11.14 -0.80 -22.80
C ARG A 75 10.93 0.44 -21.93
N ARG A 76 10.40 1.54 -22.49
CA ARG A 76 10.14 2.77 -21.72
C ARG A 76 9.11 2.56 -20.62
N VAL A 77 8.08 1.75 -20.87
CA VAL A 77 7.08 1.40 -19.85
C VAL A 77 7.74 0.59 -18.72
N SER A 78 8.55 -0.41 -19.07
CA SER A 78 9.31 -1.21 -18.10
C SER A 78 10.28 -0.36 -17.28
N ASP A 79 10.99 0.59 -17.91
CA ASP A 79 11.92 1.49 -17.23
C ASP A 79 11.18 2.38 -16.22
N ARG A 80 10.03 2.96 -16.59
CA ARG A 80 9.20 3.76 -15.68
C ARG A 80 8.63 2.92 -14.53
N LEU A 81 8.22 1.69 -14.80
CA LEU A 81 7.74 0.75 -13.80
C LEU A 81 8.85 0.42 -12.79
N LEU A 82 10.08 0.21 -13.28
CA LEU A 82 11.23 -0.07 -12.44
C LEU A 82 11.59 1.13 -11.55
N ILE A 83 11.63 2.35 -12.11
CA ILE A 83 11.86 3.59 -11.34
C ILE A 83 10.87 3.71 -10.18
N LYS A 84 9.57 3.62 -10.47
CA LYS A 84 8.51 3.68 -9.45
C LYS A 84 8.68 2.59 -8.38
N SER A 85 9.05 1.39 -8.79
CA SER A 85 9.27 0.28 -7.86
C SER A 85 10.47 0.53 -6.95
N MET A 86 11.56 1.09 -7.48
CA MET A 86 12.74 1.48 -6.70
C MET A 86 12.40 2.56 -5.68
N ASP A 87 11.61 3.58 -6.07
CA ASP A 87 11.16 4.65 -5.18
C ASP A 87 10.33 4.10 -4.01
N VAL A 88 9.43 3.15 -4.27
CA VAL A 88 8.64 2.46 -3.23
C VAL A 88 9.53 1.71 -2.25
N LEU A 89 10.51 0.94 -2.76
CA LEU A 89 11.45 0.20 -1.92
C LEU A 89 12.26 1.15 -1.03
N GLN A 90 12.79 2.22 -1.62
CA GLN A 90 13.58 3.23 -0.90
C GLN A 90 12.73 3.98 0.13
N ALA A 91 11.47 4.30 -0.18
CA ALA A 91 10.55 4.94 0.76
C ALA A 91 10.25 4.06 1.99
N CYS A 92 10.27 2.74 1.84
CA CYS A 92 10.04 1.78 2.91
C CYS A 92 11.30 1.45 3.73
N SER A 93 12.46 1.99 3.36
CA SER A 93 13.74 1.77 4.05
C SER A 93 14.28 3.11 4.58
N ASP A 94 14.94 3.08 5.73
CA ASP A 94 15.72 4.23 6.21
C ASP A 94 17.19 4.16 5.74
N GLU A 95 17.59 3.04 5.16
CA GLU A 95 18.91 2.81 4.59
C GLU A 95 18.91 3.01 3.08
N ASP A 96 20.07 3.42 2.55
CA ASP A 96 20.30 3.52 1.10
C ASP A 96 20.30 2.14 0.45
N LEU A 97 19.33 1.92 -0.44
CA LEU A 97 19.15 0.66 -1.16
C LEU A 97 19.90 0.63 -2.50
N THR A 98 20.59 1.71 -2.91
CA THR A 98 21.33 1.78 -4.18
C THR A 98 22.20 0.54 -4.46
N PRO A 99 22.95 -0.03 -3.50
CA PRO A 99 23.72 -1.25 -3.75
C PRO A 99 22.88 -2.47 -4.13
N ILE A 100 21.64 -2.52 -3.64
CA ILE A 100 20.71 -3.63 -3.85
C ILE A 100 19.88 -3.42 -5.11
N VAL A 101 19.24 -2.26 -5.25
CA VAL A 101 18.27 -1.99 -6.32
C VAL A 101 18.89 -1.33 -7.56
N GLY A 102 20.11 -0.82 -7.45
CA GLY A 102 20.78 -0.06 -8.50
C GLY A 102 20.38 1.42 -8.51
N GLN A 103 20.75 2.13 -9.56
CA GLN A 103 20.45 3.55 -9.75
C GLN A 103 20.28 3.89 -11.22
N TRP A 104 19.69 5.06 -11.48
CA TRP A 104 19.61 5.63 -12.82
C TRP A 104 20.65 6.74 -12.97
N ASP A 105 21.56 6.57 -13.92
CA ASP A 105 22.63 7.51 -14.22
C ASP A 105 22.38 8.20 -15.56
N GLU A 106 22.78 9.46 -15.67
CA GLU A 106 22.82 10.14 -16.96
C GLU A 106 24.16 9.87 -17.66
N VAL A 107 24.11 9.14 -18.78
CA VAL A 107 25.29 8.83 -19.60
C VAL A 107 25.07 9.41 -20.99
N GLU A 108 25.91 10.37 -21.39
CA GLU A 108 25.84 11.03 -22.71
C GLU A 108 24.46 11.63 -23.04
N GLY A 109 23.77 12.20 -22.04
CA GLY A 109 22.44 12.81 -22.21
C GLY A 109 21.30 11.80 -22.30
N LYS A 110 21.54 10.52 -21.95
CA LYS A 110 20.53 9.47 -21.88
C LYS A 110 20.47 8.88 -20.47
N LEU A 111 19.27 8.66 -19.97
CA LEU A 111 19.08 7.87 -18.74
C LEU A 111 19.48 6.42 -19.02
N SER A 112 20.41 5.89 -18.24
CA SER A 112 20.84 4.49 -18.26
C SER A 112 20.72 3.90 -16.87
N TYR A 113 20.18 2.69 -16.79
CA TYR A 113 20.08 1.97 -15.53
C TYR A 113 21.38 1.22 -15.22
N SER A 114 21.94 1.51 -14.05
CA SER A 114 23.08 0.80 -13.46
C SER A 114 22.52 -0.25 -12.48
N PRO A 115 22.53 -1.55 -12.82
CA PRO A 115 21.87 -2.57 -12.02
C PRO A 115 22.56 -2.81 -10.67
N GLY A 116 21.73 -3.01 -9.64
CA GLY A 116 22.17 -3.52 -8.34
C GLY A 116 22.26 -5.05 -8.32
N ILE A 117 22.35 -5.62 -7.13
CA ILE A 117 22.41 -7.08 -6.93
C ILE A 117 21.05 -7.73 -7.21
N MET A 118 19.96 -7.04 -6.88
CA MET A 118 18.61 -7.58 -6.97
C MET A 118 18.12 -7.61 -8.42
N PRO A 119 17.55 -8.72 -8.91
CA PRO A 119 16.91 -8.78 -10.21
C PRO A 119 15.77 -7.75 -10.34
N GLN A 120 15.62 -7.15 -11.52
CA GLN A 120 14.57 -6.16 -11.78
C GLN A 120 13.16 -6.70 -11.50
N SER A 121 12.90 -7.97 -11.80
CA SER A 121 11.61 -8.63 -11.49
C SER A 121 11.32 -8.65 -10.00
N ASP A 122 12.32 -8.92 -9.17
CA ASP A 122 12.18 -9.02 -7.72
C ASP A 122 11.92 -7.64 -7.11
N ILE A 123 12.55 -6.58 -7.66
CA ILE A 123 12.27 -5.18 -7.27
C ILE A 123 10.78 -4.88 -7.44
N VAL A 124 10.21 -5.19 -8.60
CA VAL A 124 8.77 -4.97 -8.88
C VAL A 124 7.88 -5.81 -7.96
N ILE A 125 8.21 -7.09 -7.75
CA ILE A 125 7.45 -7.99 -6.88
C ILE A 125 7.46 -7.49 -5.42
N PHE A 126 8.61 -7.05 -4.91
CA PHE A 126 8.68 -6.50 -3.56
C PHE A 126 7.92 -5.17 -3.45
N ALA A 127 7.96 -4.32 -4.47
CA ALA A 127 7.17 -3.08 -4.48
C ALA A 127 5.66 -3.38 -4.44
N GLN A 128 5.18 -4.33 -5.25
CA GLN A 128 3.79 -4.82 -5.20
C GLN A 128 3.43 -5.31 -3.79
N HIS A 129 4.30 -6.11 -3.17
CA HIS A 129 4.08 -6.63 -1.83
C HIS A 129 3.98 -5.52 -0.77
N LEU A 130 4.92 -4.57 -0.78
CA LEU A 130 4.95 -3.44 0.15
C LEU A 130 3.69 -2.58 0.02
N LEU A 131 3.33 -2.18 -1.21
CA LEU A 131 2.13 -1.38 -1.46
C LEU A 131 0.85 -2.12 -1.09
N GLN A 132 0.76 -3.42 -1.37
CA GLN A 132 -0.38 -4.23 -0.97
C GLN A 132 -0.59 -4.26 0.55
N HIS A 133 0.49 -4.30 1.34
CA HIS A 133 0.42 -4.29 2.80
C HIS A 133 0.29 -2.89 3.41
N GLY A 134 0.83 -1.85 2.76
CA GLY A 134 0.82 -0.46 3.21
C GLY A 134 -0.41 0.35 2.80
N VAL A 135 -1.04 0.01 1.66
CA VAL A 135 -2.19 0.76 1.09
C VAL A 135 -3.50 -0.02 1.24
N ILE A 136 -3.56 -1.26 0.76
CA ILE A 136 -4.81 -2.05 0.72
C ILE A 136 -5.02 -2.86 2.00
N GLY A 137 -3.94 -3.42 2.55
CA GLY A 137 -4.00 -4.37 3.65
C GLY A 137 -4.35 -5.80 3.21
N LYS A 138 -3.84 -6.77 3.95
CA LYS A 138 -4.05 -8.21 3.71
C LYS A 138 -4.60 -8.97 4.92
N ALA A 139 -5.04 -8.24 5.96
CA ALA A 139 -5.60 -8.87 7.13
C ALA A 139 -6.82 -9.69 6.71
N LYS A 140 -6.92 -10.94 7.21
CA LYS A 140 -8.07 -11.81 6.95
C LYS A 140 -9.28 -11.27 7.70
N THR A 141 -9.89 -10.20 7.18
CA THR A 141 -11.18 -9.73 7.65
C THR A 141 -12.26 -10.71 7.14
N ARG A 142 -13.22 -11.03 7.99
CA ARG A 142 -14.35 -11.90 7.64
C ARG A 142 -15.11 -11.21 6.51
N LYS A 143 -15.00 -11.74 5.28
CA LYS A 143 -15.61 -11.16 4.07
C LYS A 143 -17.08 -10.82 4.33
N LEU A 144 -17.42 -9.53 4.34
CA LEU A 144 -18.81 -9.13 4.13
C LEU A 144 -19.21 -9.53 2.71
N GLN A 145 -20.43 -10.06 2.56
CA GLN A 145 -21.11 -10.03 1.27
C GLN A 145 -21.33 -8.55 0.91
N ARG A 146 -20.55 -8.10 -0.08
CA ARG A 146 -20.52 -6.72 -0.57
C ARG A 146 -21.91 -6.25 -1.01
N HIS A 147 -22.34 -5.13 -0.43
CA HIS A 147 -23.14 -4.12 -1.15
C HIS A 147 -22.51 -2.73 -0.97
N GLU A 148 -21.18 -2.66 -0.94
CA GLU A 148 -20.50 -1.43 -1.31
C GLU A 148 -20.31 -1.46 -2.83
N SER A 149 -20.87 -0.46 -3.50
CA SER A 149 -20.57 -0.15 -4.89
C SER A 149 -19.05 -0.26 -5.11
N SER A 150 -18.65 -1.10 -6.06
CA SER A 150 -17.27 -1.38 -6.46
C SER A 150 -16.59 -0.16 -7.12
N VAL A 151 -16.62 1.00 -6.46
CA VAL A 151 -15.89 2.19 -6.86
C VAL A 151 -14.60 2.17 -6.05
N GLY A 152 -13.49 1.92 -6.73
CA GLY A 152 -12.18 2.01 -6.08
C GLY A 152 -11.95 3.43 -5.56
N THR A 153 -11.29 3.55 -4.41
CA THR A 153 -10.91 4.84 -3.85
C THR A 153 -9.89 5.51 -4.78
N THR A 154 -10.08 6.80 -5.06
CA THR A 154 -9.19 7.57 -5.95
C THR A 154 -7.95 8.11 -5.23
N GLU A 155 -7.96 8.11 -3.90
CA GLU A 155 -6.89 8.70 -3.08
C GLU A 155 -6.64 7.86 -1.83
N PHE A 156 -5.40 7.88 -1.35
CA PHE A 156 -4.97 7.23 -0.11
C PHE A 156 -4.30 8.23 0.83
N ASN A 157 -5.01 8.64 1.89
CA ASN A 157 -4.46 9.58 2.87
C ASN A 157 -3.90 8.86 4.11
N ALA A 158 -2.59 8.63 4.14
CA ALA A 158 -1.92 7.97 5.27
C ALA A 158 -2.10 8.71 6.62
N ILE A 159 -2.21 10.04 6.61
CA ILE A 159 -2.37 10.84 7.83
C ILE A 159 -3.73 10.57 8.50
N GLU A 160 -4.78 10.33 7.72
CA GLU A 160 -6.10 9.95 8.26
C GLU A 160 -6.02 8.62 9.00
N TYR A 161 -5.31 7.63 8.44
CA TYR A 161 -5.11 6.34 9.09
C TYR A 161 -4.25 6.44 10.35
N ILE A 162 -3.21 7.28 10.35
CA ILE A 162 -2.40 7.56 11.55
C ILE A 162 -3.30 8.12 12.66
N ASN A 163 -4.13 9.12 12.35
CA ASN A 163 -5.03 9.72 13.33
C ASN A 163 -6.10 8.73 13.80
N ALA A 164 -6.67 7.94 12.90
CA ALA A 164 -7.61 6.89 13.24
C ALA A 164 -6.98 5.85 14.18
N ALA A 165 -5.74 5.42 13.92
CA ALA A 165 -5.02 4.49 14.77
C ALA A 165 -4.80 5.03 16.19
N ARG A 166 -4.43 6.31 16.32
CA ARG A 166 -4.30 6.97 17.62
C ARG A 166 -5.62 6.99 18.39
N ILE A 167 -6.74 7.27 17.72
CA ILE A 167 -8.07 7.32 18.34
C ILE A 167 -8.55 5.92 18.73
N HIS A 168 -8.43 4.94 17.83
CA HIS A 168 -8.92 3.59 18.06
C HIS A 168 -8.03 2.80 19.02
N PHE A 169 -6.71 2.95 18.98
CA PHE A 169 -5.82 2.13 19.80
C PHE A 169 -5.21 2.87 20.99
N SER A 170 -5.46 4.18 21.11
CA SER A 170 -4.88 5.03 22.18
C SER A 170 -3.35 4.96 22.22
N ILE A 171 -2.73 4.83 21.05
CA ILE A 171 -1.27 4.77 20.86
C ILE A 171 -0.70 6.15 20.55
N SER A 172 0.63 6.27 20.70
CA SER A 172 1.36 7.49 20.39
C SER A 172 1.38 7.80 18.87
N LEU A 173 1.81 9.01 18.51
CA LEU A 173 2.00 9.37 17.11
C LEU A 173 3.07 8.51 16.45
N ASP A 174 4.19 8.27 17.13
CA ASP A 174 5.32 7.52 16.58
C ASP A 174 4.97 6.05 16.34
N GLU A 175 4.23 5.44 17.26
CA GLU A 175 3.70 4.09 17.07
C GLU A 175 2.71 4.03 15.90
N ALA A 176 1.77 4.99 15.85
CA ALA A 176 0.76 5.03 14.78
C ALA A 176 1.38 5.21 13.38
N ARG A 177 2.47 5.98 13.27
CA ARG A 177 3.22 6.20 12.03
C ARG A 177 3.88 4.92 11.51
N CYS A 178 4.27 4.02 12.41
CA CYS A 178 4.95 2.77 12.09
C CYS A 178 3.99 1.65 11.67
N LEU A 179 2.69 1.79 11.93
CA LEU A 179 1.70 0.77 11.53
C LEU A 179 1.60 0.64 10.01
N THR A 180 1.35 -0.58 9.56
CA THR A 180 0.96 -0.89 8.19
C THR A 180 -0.56 -0.94 8.06
N MET A 181 -1.12 -0.85 6.85
CA MET A 181 -2.57 -1.04 6.65
C MET A 181 -3.01 -2.44 7.10
N THR A 182 -2.18 -3.46 6.88
CA THR A 182 -2.47 -4.83 7.31
C THR A 182 -2.57 -4.94 8.83
N GLU A 183 -1.62 -4.34 9.53
CA GLU A 183 -1.61 -4.33 11.00
C GLU A 183 -2.79 -3.52 11.55
N PHE A 184 -3.05 -2.34 10.98
CA PHE A 184 -4.21 -1.52 11.34
C PHE A 184 -5.54 -2.28 11.23
N GLN A 185 -5.74 -3.00 10.12
CA GLN A 185 -6.93 -3.83 9.92
C GLN A 185 -6.99 -5.01 10.90
N ALA A 186 -5.86 -5.64 11.22
CA ALA A 186 -5.79 -6.71 12.19
C ALA A 186 -6.19 -6.21 13.59
N LEU A 187 -5.62 -5.10 14.05
CA LEU A 187 -5.94 -4.46 15.33
C LEU A 187 -7.41 -4.03 15.40
N LEU A 188 -7.96 -3.49 14.32
CA LEU A 188 -9.39 -3.18 14.25
C LEU A 188 -10.25 -4.45 14.40
N SER A 189 -9.88 -5.54 13.72
CA SER A 189 -10.63 -6.80 13.79
C SER A 189 -10.58 -7.44 15.18
N GLU A 190 -9.46 -7.27 15.91
CA GLU A 190 -9.31 -7.76 17.28
C GLU A 190 -10.06 -6.88 18.30
N LYS A 191 -10.04 -5.55 18.12
CA LYS A 191 -10.77 -4.62 19.01
C LYS A 191 -12.29 -4.72 18.83
N TYR A 192 -12.74 -5.02 17.62
CA TYR A 192 -14.16 -5.11 17.26
C TYR A 192 -14.50 -6.47 16.62
N PRO A 193 -14.34 -7.60 17.36
CA PRO A 193 -14.47 -8.94 16.80
C PRO A 193 -15.89 -9.28 16.34
N ASP A 194 -16.90 -8.60 16.91
CA ASP A 194 -18.33 -8.83 16.66
C ASP A 194 -18.98 -7.73 15.81
N GLN A 195 -18.22 -6.76 15.26
CA GLN A 195 -18.78 -5.86 14.24
C GLN A 195 -18.95 -6.61 12.91
N LYS A 196 -20.07 -7.33 12.80
CA LYS A 196 -20.78 -7.39 11.52
C LYS A 196 -20.96 -5.94 11.08
N GLY A 197 -20.41 -5.54 9.94
CA GLY A 197 -20.66 -4.21 9.40
C GLY A 197 -22.17 -3.94 9.38
N LEU A 198 -22.60 -2.92 10.10
CA LEU A 198 -24.01 -2.54 10.14
C LEU A 198 -24.39 -1.93 8.79
N THR A 199 -25.55 -2.31 8.24
CA THR A 199 -26.10 -1.63 7.06
C THR A 199 -26.41 -0.17 7.40
N LYS A 200 -26.51 0.72 6.40
CA LYS A 200 -26.89 2.13 6.59
C LYS A 200 -28.20 2.30 7.39
N GLU A 201 -29.08 1.32 7.31
CA GLU A 201 -30.36 1.24 8.03
C GLU A 201 -30.16 0.89 9.52
N GLU A 202 -29.19 0.04 9.81
CA GLU A 202 -28.81 -0.27 11.20
C GLU A 202 -28.02 0.90 11.83
N TYR A 203 -27.27 1.69 11.04
CA TYR A 203 -26.69 2.96 11.50
C TYR A 203 -27.75 3.96 11.94
N SER A 204 -28.87 4.11 11.20
CA SER A 204 -29.98 4.97 11.63
C SER A 204 -30.63 4.48 12.92
N ALA A 205 -30.81 3.17 13.07
CA ALA A 205 -31.42 2.60 14.27
C ALA A 205 -30.54 2.76 15.53
N VAL A 206 -29.22 2.59 15.39
CA VAL A 206 -28.27 2.78 16.50
C VAL A 206 -28.12 4.27 16.86
N ALA A 207 -28.13 5.16 15.86
CA ALA A 207 -28.14 6.60 16.10
C ALA A 207 -29.42 7.05 16.84
N ASP A 208 -30.58 6.53 16.45
CA ASP A 208 -31.86 6.83 17.08
C ASP A 208 -31.93 6.29 18.53
N ASP A 209 -31.43 5.07 18.78
CA ASP A 209 -31.39 4.50 20.14
C ASP A 209 -30.40 5.25 21.05
N PHE A 210 -29.29 5.75 20.51
CA PHE A 210 -28.33 6.58 21.24
C PHE A 210 -28.90 7.97 21.57
N LEU A 211 -29.59 8.61 20.61
CA LEU A 211 -30.29 9.89 20.81
C LEU A 211 -31.43 9.76 21.83
N ALA A 212 -32.20 8.66 21.79
CA ALA A 212 -33.27 8.38 22.75
C ALA A 212 -32.73 8.20 24.18
N LYS A 213 -31.63 7.44 24.35
CA LYS A 213 -30.97 7.27 25.66
C LYS A 213 -30.39 8.60 26.19
N GLN A 214 -29.86 9.44 25.31
CA GLN A 214 -29.33 10.75 25.70
C GLN A 214 -30.45 11.74 26.08
N ALA A 215 -31.58 11.71 25.38
CA ALA A 215 -32.77 12.49 25.71
C ALA A 215 -33.38 12.07 27.06
N ALA A 216 -33.47 10.76 27.34
CA ALA A 216 -33.93 10.23 28.62
C ALA A 216 -33.03 10.65 29.79
N ARG A 217 -31.70 10.63 29.61
CA ARG A 217 -30.74 11.11 30.61
C ARG A 217 -30.86 12.62 30.87
N ARG A 218 -31.07 13.42 29.82
CA ARG A 218 -31.29 14.88 29.96
C ARG A 218 -32.63 15.22 30.63
N ALA A 219 -33.67 14.42 30.42
CA ALA A 219 -34.96 14.58 31.10
C ALA A 219 -34.87 14.20 32.59
N ALA A 220 -34.12 13.15 32.92
CA ALA A 220 -33.87 12.74 34.30
C ALA A 220 -33.01 13.75 35.09
N ALA A 221 -32.11 14.47 34.42
CA ALA A 221 -31.26 15.49 35.03
C ALA A 221 -31.93 16.87 35.21
N LYS A 222 -33.17 17.05 34.70
CA LYS A 222 -33.97 18.29 34.84
C LYS A 222 -35.09 18.19 35.89
N LYS A 223 -35.19 17.07 36.59
CA LYS A 223 -36.02 16.89 37.79
C LYS A 223 -35.15 17.01 39.04
#